data_AF-A0A1Y0INK3-F1
#
_entry.id   AF-A0A1Y0INK3-F1
#
_cell.length_a   1.000
_cell.length_b   1.000
_cell.length_c   1.000
_cell.angle_alpha   90.00
_cell.angle_beta   90.00
_cell.angle_gamma   90.00
#
_symmetry.space_group_name_H-M   'P 1'
#
loop_
_entity.id
_entity.type
_entity.pdbx_description
1 polymer ?
#
loop_
_entity_poly.entity_id
_entity_poly.type
_entity_poly.pdbx_seq_one_letter_code
_entity_poly.pdbx_strand_id
1 'polypeptide(L)'
;MFLRNKDLNDDTVAAVSGEIEQRLTALLARWNDEEYRSTLLQPALEEATFYMPFHRDVNALIVLAVRNSQQLQDLHSAQGLLDDSEIRAITTQAIEFFADVDLAAAASELTAPDNDPFGALQDKYPLAWTAFYQLAHSTRLPKTYEAVTAGSTELPSLEQIADGSLQNDLTQIQNGEISLLFRDSFKMISRDLDQLFAVIEFVLRAGKTVITHNFYLSNGMVSRRNPLLKPAAKPSDIAKKFDNKKGLVSRHKDSLRLIKKYIVPKEPTVVE
;
A
#
# COMPACT_ATOMS: atom_id res chain seq x y z
N MET A 1 -10.00 -23.92 -6.65
CA MET A 1 -9.13 -22.73 -6.68
C MET A 1 -8.95 -22.30 -8.12
N PHE A 2 -9.26 -21.04 -8.47
CA PHE A 2 -9.34 -20.52 -9.85
C PHE A 2 -8.10 -20.85 -10.71
N LEU A 3 -6.91 -20.89 -10.10
CA LEU A 3 -5.65 -21.25 -10.77
C LEU A 3 -5.60 -22.69 -11.31
N ARG A 4 -6.34 -23.63 -10.70
CA ARG A 4 -6.41 -25.04 -11.17
C ARG A 4 -7.26 -25.22 -12.43
N ASN A 5 -8.07 -24.23 -12.78
CA ASN A 5 -8.87 -24.24 -14.01
C ASN A 5 -8.11 -23.58 -15.19
N LYS A 6 -6.85 -23.19 -14.98
CA LYS A 6 -5.95 -22.68 -16.01
C LYS A 6 -4.99 -23.78 -16.42
N ASP A 7 -4.50 -23.71 -17.65
CA ASP A 7 -3.40 -24.55 -18.15
C ASP A 7 -2.04 -24.16 -17.53
N LEU A 8 -2.03 -23.86 -16.24
CA LEU A 8 -0.84 -23.67 -15.44
C LEU A 8 -0.38 -25.04 -14.94
N ASN A 9 0.93 -25.28 -14.95
CA ASN A 9 1.46 -26.52 -14.39
C ASN A 9 1.27 -26.58 -12.86
N ASP A 10 1.26 -27.80 -12.33
CA ASP A 10 1.00 -28.03 -10.90
C ASP A 10 2.03 -27.35 -9.99
N ASP A 11 3.29 -27.29 -10.41
CA ASP A 11 4.37 -26.63 -9.66
C ASP A 11 4.13 -25.12 -9.49
N THR A 12 3.62 -24.47 -10.54
CA THR A 12 3.26 -23.04 -10.53
C THR A 12 2.09 -22.80 -9.60
N VAL A 13 1.06 -23.65 -9.68
CA VAL A 13 -0.11 -23.55 -8.79
C VAL A 13 0.32 -23.77 -7.33
N ALA A 14 1.21 -24.74 -7.07
CA ALA A 14 1.73 -25.02 -5.74
C ALA A 14 2.55 -23.84 -5.19
N ALA A 15 3.43 -23.25 -6.00
CA ALA A 15 4.25 -22.10 -5.59
C ALA A 15 3.40 -20.88 -5.20
N VAL A 16 2.41 -20.52 -6.04
CA VAL A 16 1.50 -19.41 -5.75
C VAL A 16 0.66 -19.69 -4.50
N SER A 17 0.10 -20.91 -4.40
CA SER A 17 -0.75 -21.28 -3.27
C SER A 17 0.03 -21.30 -1.95
N GLY A 18 1.26 -21.84 -1.96
CA GLY A 18 2.13 -21.89 -0.78
C GLY A 18 2.56 -20.50 -0.30
N GLU A 19 2.91 -19.58 -1.20
CA GLU A 19 3.22 -18.20 -0.81
C GLU A 19 1.99 -17.51 -0.19
N ILE A 20 0.82 -17.65 -0.82
CA ILE A 20 -0.43 -17.07 -0.31
C ILE A 20 -0.78 -17.66 1.07
N GLU A 21 -0.63 -18.96 1.27
CA GLU A 21 -0.86 -19.65 2.54
C GLU A 21 0.08 -19.13 3.63
N GLN A 22 1.37 -18.97 3.32
CA GLN A 22 2.35 -18.39 4.25
C GLN A 22 1.97 -16.96 4.65
N ARG A 23 1.59 -16.12 3.68
CA ARG A 23 1.19 -14.72 3.93
C ARG A 23 -0.11 -14.64 4.75
N LEU A 24 -1.09 -15.48 4.42
CA LEU A 24 -2.34 -15.56 5.19
C LEU A 24 -2.07 -16.00 6.63
N THR A 25 -1.27 -17.06 6.82
CA THR A 25 -0.89 -17.54 8.15
C THR A 25 -0.19 -16.46 8.97
N ALA A 26 0.77 -15.75 8.35
CA ALA A 26 1.50 -14.65 9.00
C ALA A 26 0.58 -13.49 9.44
N LEU A 27 -0.36 -13.08 8.58
CA LEU A 27 -1.34 -12.04 8.91
C LEU A 27 -2.34 -12.50 9.99
N LEU A 28 -2.83 -13.73 9.87
CA LEU A 28 -3.86 -14.26 10.76
C LEU A 28 -3.32 -14.62 12.15
N ALA A 29 -2.05 -15.03 12.26
CA ALA A 29 -1.43 -15.32 13.55
C ALA A 29 -1.42 -14.13 14.53
N ARG A 30 -1.59 -12.89 14.03
CA ARG A 30 -1.75 -11.67 14.86
C ARG A 30 -3.10 -10.98 14.66
N TRP A 31 -4.09 -11.67 14.10
CA TRP A 31 -5.38 -11.07 13.77
C TRP A 31 -6.14 -10.49 14.97
N ASN A 32 -6.00 -11.14 16.12
CA ASN A 32 -6.68 -10.76 17.36
C ASN A 32 -5.97 -9.60 18.10
N ASP A 33 -4.79 -9.18 17.64
CA ASP A 33 -4.18 -7.91 18.03
C ASP A 33 -4.75 -6.80 17.15
N GLU A 34 -5.74 -6.06 17.69
CA GLU A 34 -6.44 -5.02 16.93
C GLU A 34 -5.54 -3.86 16.50
N GLU A 35 -4.58 -3.44 17.34
CA GLU A 35 -3.67 -2.35 17.02
C GLU A 35 -2.72 -2.75 15.90
N TYR A 36 -2.14 -3.94 15.99
CA TYR A 36 -1.27 -4.48 14.96
C TYR A 36 -2.04 -4.71 13.65
N ARG A 37 -3.19 -5.39 13.70
CA ARG A 37 -4.04 -5.65 12.54
C ARG A 37 -4.45 -4.36 11.83
N SER A 38 -5.02 -3.41 12.57
CA SER A 38 -5.54 -2.18 11.98
C SER A 38 -4.43 -1.34 11.32
N THR A 39 -3.22 -1.36 11.88
CA THR A 39 -2.02 -0.72 11.34
C THR A 39 -1.55 -1.42 10.07
N LEU A 40 -1.38 -2.75 10.13
CA LEU A 40 -0.83 -3.54 9.04
C LEU A 40 -1.74 -3.57 7.80
N LEU A 41 -3.07 -3.60 8.00
CA LEU A 41 -4.06 -3.58 6.91
C LEU A 41 -4.19 -2.20 6.24
N GLN A 42 -3.74 -1.13 6.90
CA GLN A 42 -3.97 0.24 6.48
C GLN A 42 -3.46 0.60 5.07
N PRO A 43 -2.27 0.14 4.62
CA PRO A 43 -1.76 0.43 3.27
C PRO A 43 -2.64 -0.19 2.17
N ALA A 44 -3.28 -1.33 2.44
CA ALA A 44 -4.11 -2.03 1.46
C ALA A 44 -5.50 -1.41 1.27
N LEU A 45 -5.97 -0.58 2.21
CA LEU A 45 -7.32 -0.01 2.14
C LEU A 45 -7.57 0.83 0.87
N GLU A 46 -6.54 1.42 0.30
CA GLU A 46 -6.64 2.19 -0.93
C GLU A 46 -7.14 1.35 -2.12
N GLU A 47 -6.68 0.10 -2.22
CA GLU A 47 -7.09 -0.83 -3.28
C GLU A 47 -8.31 -1.65 -2.85
N ALA A 48 -8.32 -2.13 -1.60
CA ALA A 48 -9.37 -2.98 -1.02
C ALA A 48 -10.78 -2.39 -1.11
N THR A 49 -10.89 -1.06 -0.99
CA THR A 49 -12.15 -0.31 -1.05
C THR A 49 -12.90 -0.47 -2.39
N PHE A 50 -12.23 -0.92 -3.44
CA PHE A 50 -12.79 -1.01 -4.79
C PHE A 50 -13.06 -2.45 -5.26
N TYR A 51 -12.93 -3.43 -4.37
CA TYR A 51 -13.44 -4.79 -4.56
C TYR A 51 -14.79 -4.96 -3.85
N MET A 52 -15.66 -5.78 -4.43
CA MET A 52 -16.99 -6.12 -3.90
C MET A 52 -17.09 -7.64 -3.72
N PRO A 53 -17.78 -8.15 -2.69
CA PRO A 53 -18.42 -7.40 -1.60
C PRO A 53 -17.38 -6.65 -0.73
N PHE A 54 -17.79 -5.56 -0.08
CA PHE A 54 -16.85 -4.75 0.72
C PHE A 54 -16.99 -5.03 2.21
N HIS A 55 -15.97 -5.71 2.74
CA HIS A 55 -15.75 -5.94 4.16
C HIS A 55 -14.36 -5.38 4.50
N ARG A 56 -14.29 -4.26 5.22
CA ARG A 56 -13.06 -3.45 5.37
C ARG A 56 -11.79 -4.29 5.62
N ASP A 57 -11.84 -5.14 6.64
CA ASP A 57 -10.66 -5.88 7.10
C ASP A 57 -10.39 -7.11 6.22
N VAL A 58 -11.43 -7.83 5.79
CA VAL A 58 -11.29 -8.97 4.85
C VAL A 58 -10.71 -8.50 3.52
N ASN A 59 -11.26 -7.43 2.92
CA ASN A 59 -10.75 -6.93 1.66
C ASN A 59 -9.29 -6.48 1.76
N ALA A 60 -8.91 -5.83 2.87
CA ALA A 60 -7.52 -5.44 3.09
C ALA A 60 -6.59 -6.65 3.30
N LEU A 61 -7.04 -7.65 4.06
CA LEU A 61 -6.34 -8.93 4.24
C LEU A 61 -6.07 -9.59 2.89
N ILE A 62 -7.10 -9.75 2.05
CA ILE A 62 -6.96 -10.39 0.75
C ILE A 62 -6.07 -9.58 -0.19
N VAL A 63 -6.14 -8.25 -0.14
CA VAL A 63 -5.22 -7.43 -0.94
C VAL A 63 -3.76 -7.68 -0.53
N LEU A 64 -3.45 -7.74 0.76
CA LEU A 64 -2.08 -7.99 1.22
C LEU A 64 -1.61 -9.43 0.99
N ALA A 65 -2.45 -10.41 1.32
CA ALA A 65 -2.05 -11.82 1.31
C ALA A 65 -2.10 -12.43 -0.09
N VAL A 66 -3.15 -12.10 -0.86
CA VAL A 66 -3.44 -12.72 -2.16
C VAL A 66 -3.02 -11.80 -3.29
N ARG A 67 -3.60 -10.59 -3.38
CA ARG A 67 -3.38 -9.72 -4.55
C ARG A 67 -1.93 -9.25 -4.68
N ASN A 68 -1.27 -9.04 -3.55
CA ASN A 68 0.13 -8.63 -3.44
C ASN A 68 1.10 -9.82 -3.26
N SER A 69 0.68 -11.06 -3.49
CA SER A 69 1.61 -12.18 -3.67
C SER A 69 2.54 -11.88 -4.84
N GLN A 70 3.84 -12.08 -4.63
CA GLN A 70 4.84 -11.85 -5.66
C GLN A 70 4.65 -12.85 -6.81
N GLN A 71 4.31 -14.10 -6.49
CA GLN A 71 4.18 -15.16 -7.48
C GLN A 71 2.94 -14.91 -8.34
N LEU A 72 1.85 -14.44 -7.74
CA LEU A 72 0.65 -14.02 -8.48
C LEU A 72 0.93 -12.77 -9.34
N GLN A 73 1.75 -11.84 -8.84
CA GLN A 73 2.16 -10.67 -9.60
C GLN A 73 3.05 -11.04 -10.79
N ASP A 74 3.95 -12.02 -10.65
CA ASP A 74 4.81 -12.50 -11.73
C ASP A 74 4.00 -13.14 -12.85
N LEU A 75 3.00 -13.96 -12.51
CA LEU A 75 2.07 -14.53 -13.48
C LEU A 75 1.32 -13.46 -14.28
N HIS A 76 0.97 -12.35 -13.65
CA HIS A 76 0.27 -11.25 -14.29
C HIS A 76 1.19 -10.36 -15.14
N SER A 77 2.25 -9.83 -14.52
CA SER A 77 3.03 -8.75 -15.11
C SER A 77 4.26 -9.23 -15.89
N ALA A 78 4.98 -10.22 -15.36
CA ALA A 78 6.23 -10.70 -15.97
C ALA A 78 5.98 -11.76 -17.04
N GLN A 79 5.05 -12.67 -16.78
CA GLN A 79 4.76 -13.80 -17.67
C GLN A 79 3.54 -13.55 -18.57
N GLY A 80 2.65 -12.62 -18.20
CA GLY A 80 1.44 -12.32 -18.97
C GLY A 80 0.46 -13.49 -19.06
N LEU A 81 0.53 -14.44 -18.13
CA LEU A 81 -0.33 -15.62 -18.07
C LEU A 81 -1.68 -15.33 -17.41
N LEU A 82 -1.75 -14.25 -16.62
CA LEU A 82 -2.99 -13.74 -16.05
C LEU A 82 -3.24 -12.30 -16.50
N ASP A 83 -4.47 -11.97 -16.84
CA ASP A 83 -4.89 -10.60 -17.14
C ASP A 83 -5.52 -9.89 -15.93
N ASP A 84 -5.80 -8.59 -16.09
CA ASP A 84 -6.43 -7.76 -15.05
C ASP A 84 -7.80 -8.31 -14.59
N SER A 85 -8.55 -8.93 -15.49
CA SER A 85 -9.89 -9.48 -15.20
C SER A 85 -9.79 -10.74 -14.35
N GLU A 86 -8.80 -11.57 -14.60
CA GLU A 86 -8.52 -12.82 -13.90
C GLU A 86 -7.97 -12.56 -12.51
N ILE A 87 -7.03 -11.64 -12.41
CA ILE A 87 -6.55 -11.13 -11.12
C ILE A 87 -7.71 -10.60 -10.29
N ARG A 88 -8.61 -9.82 -10.90
CA ARG A 88 -9.78 -9.29 -10.21
C ARG A 88 -10.72 -10.41 -9.78
N ALA A 89 -10.91 -11.43 -10.61
CA ALA A 89 -11.74 -12.59 -10.29
C ALA A 89 -11.16 -13.39 -9.13
N ILE A 90 -9.84 -13.67 -9.12
CA ILE A 90 -9.14 -14.35 -8.02
C ILE A 90 -9.32 -13.56 -6.72
N THR A 91 -9.06 -12.25 -6.76
CA THR A 91 -9.17 -11.38 -5.58
C THR A 91 -10.61 -11.33 -5.05
N THR A 92 -11.60 -11.24 -5.94
CA THR A 92 -13.03 -11.19 -5.58
C THR A 92 -13.51 -12.50 -4.97
N GLN A 93 -13.17 -13.65 -5.58
CA GLN A 93 -13.52 -14.96 -5.04
C GLN A 93 -12.89 -15.23 -3.68
N ALA A 94 -11.65 -14.79 -3.46
CA ALA A 94 -11.01 -14.89 -2.16
C ALA A 94 -11.73 -14.01 -1.12
N ILE A 95 -12.14 -12.79 -1.48
CA ILE A 95 -12.95 -11.93 -0.60
C ILE A 95 -14.27 -12.60 -0.25
N GLU A 96 -15.00 -13.13 -1.24
CA GLU A 96 -16.28 -13.82 -1.01
C GLU A 96 -16.11 -15.01 -0.08
N PHE A 97 -15.09 -15.84 -0.28
CA PHE A 97 -14.80 -16.96 0.60
C PHE A 97 -14.50 -16.52 2.05
N PHE A 98 -13.58 -15.57 2.23
CA PHE A 98 -13.16 -15.14 3.57
C PHE A 98 -14.16 -14.21 4.28
N ALA A 99 -15.15 -13.67 3.57
CA ALA A 99 -16.23 -12.90 4.17
C ALA A 99 -17.13 -13.76 5.08
N ASP A 100 -17.24 -15.06 4.79
CA ASP A 100 -18.05 -16.01 5.55
C ASP A 100 -17.25 -16.78 6.62
N VAL A 101 -15.95 -16.50 6.76
CA VAL A 101 -15.06 -17.17 7.73
C VAL A 101 -14.96 -16.37 9.01
N ASP A 102 -15.08 -17.04 10.16
CA ASP A 102 -14.71 -16.46 11.46
C ASP A 102 -13.18 -16.38 11.58
N LEU A 103 -12.62 -15.27 11.11
CA LEU A 103 -11.18 -15.02 11.12
C LEU A 103 -10.58 -14.96 12.53
N ALA A 104 -11.36 -14.55 13.54
CA ALA A 104 -10.87 -14.46 14.92
C ALA A 104 -10.75 -15.84 15.56
N ALA A 105 -11.72 -16.72 15.29
CA ALA A 105 -11.63 -18.13 15.67
C ALA A 105 -10.46 -18.82 14.95
N ALA A 106 -10.37 -18.67 13.62
CA ALA A 106 -9.29 -19.27 12.83
C ALA A 106 -7.89 -18.80 13.30
N ALA A 107 -7.74 -17.51 13.58
CA ALA A 107 -6.49 -16.94 14.09
C ALA A 107 -6.03 -17.55 15.43
N SER A 108 -6.97 -18.03 16.26
CA SER A 108 -6.64 -18.61 17.57
C SER A 108 -5.96 -19.97 17.47
N GLU A 109 -6.01 -20.62 16.30
CA GLU A 109 -5.38 -21.90 16.02
C GLU A 109 -4.02 -21.76 15.30
N LEU A 110 -3.63 -20.54 14.93
CA LEU A 110 -2.46 -20.27 14.11
C LEU A 110 -1.32 -19.68 14.93
N THR A 111 -0.11 -20.09 14.61
CA THR A 111 1.14 -19.48 15.08
C THR A 111 1.84 -18.79 13.92
N ALA A 112 2.52 -17.68 14.19
CA ALA A 112 3.27 -16.99 13.16
C ALA A 112 4.35 -17.93 12.60
N PRO A 113 4.54 -17.98 11.26
CA PRO A 113 5.57 -18.82 10.66
C PRO A 113 6.95 -18.24 10.96
N ASP A 114 7.99 -19.08 10.96
CA ASP A 114 9.38 -18.62 11.19
C ASP A 114 9.80 -17.55 10.18
N ASN A 115 9.37 -17.70 8.92
CA ASN A 115 9.60 -16.75 7.84
C ASN A 115 8.40 -15.81 7.67
N ASP A 116 8.04 -15.09 8.71
CA ASP A 116 6.96 -14.10 8.69
C ASP A 116 7.41 -12.81 7.97
N PRO A 117 6.85 -12.48 6.78
CA PRO A 117 7.26 -11.29 6.03
C PRO A 117 6.80 -9.96 6.67
N PHE A 118 5.91 -10.00 7.67
CA PHE A 118 5.32 -8.82 8.29
C PHE A 118 5.81 -8.59 9.73
N GLY A 119 6.31 -9.64 10.37
CA GLY A 119 6.64 -9.65 11.81
C GLY A 119 7.66 -8.59 12.23
N ALA A 120 8.60 -8.23 11.35
CA ALA A 120 9.67 -7.28 11.66
C ALA A 120 9.39 -5.83 11.23
N LEU A 121 8.24 -5.56 10.59
CA LEU A 121 7.98 -4.24 9.99
C LEU A 121 7.97 -3.10 11.02
N GLN A 122 7.38 -3.33 12.20
CA GLN A 122 7.31 -2.34 13.26
C GLN A 122 8.70 -1.92 13.76
N ASP A 123 9.59 -2.89 13.95
CA ASP A 123 10.92 -2.66 14.51
C ASP A 123 11.90 -2.11 13.46
N LYS A 124 11.80 -2.61 12.22
CA LYS A 124 12.63 -2.13 11.10
C LYS A 124 12.27 -0.70 10.69
N TYR A 125 10.98 -0.38 10.68
CA TYR A 125 10.44 0.83 10.05
C TYR A 125 9.49 1.61 11.01
N PRO A 126 10.00 2.10 12.15
CA PRO A 126 9.16 2.65 13.22
C PRO A 126 8.41 3.94 12.85
N LEU A 127 8.95 4.79 11.98
CA LEU A 127 8.27 6.02 11.53
C LEU A 127 7.14 5.67 10.57
N ALA A 128 7.40 4.77 9.62
CA ALA A 128 6.38 4.27 8.70
C ALA A 128 5.25 3.55 9.45
N TRP A 129 5.60 2.65 10.37
CA TRP A 129 4.65 1.96 11.23
C TRP A 129 3.80 2.93 12.04
N THR A 130 4.43 3.90 12.70
CA THR A 130 3.69 4.89 13.49
C THR A 130 2.76 5.73 12.60
N ALA A 131 3.20 6.14 11.41
CA ALA A 131 2.33 6.87 10.49
C ALA A 131 1.09 6.05 10.12
N PHE A 132 1.23 4.75 9.82
CA PHE A 132 0.10 3.88 9.55
C PHE A 132 -0.78 3.62 10.77
N TYR A 133 -0.19 3.44 11.96
CA TYR A 133 -0.93 3.33 13.22
C TYR A 133 -1.79 4.57 13.46
N GLN A 134 -1.19 5.75 13.34
CA GLN A 134 -1.90 7.01 13.51
C GLN A 134 -3.01 7.18 12.45
N LEU A 135 -2.75 6.71 11.23
CA LEU A 135 -3.71 6.76 10.14
C LEU A 135 -4.88 5.79 10.38
N ALA A 136 -4.63 4.58 10.86
CA ALA A 136 -5.64 3.58 11.22
C ALA A 136 -6.57 4.09 12.32
N HIS A 137 -6.02 4.85 13.26
CA HIS A 137 -6.73 5.49 14.37
C HIS A 137 -7.07 6.97 14.09
N SER A 138 -7.08 7.39 12.83
CA SER A 138 -7.51 8.72 12.42
C SER A 138 -8.96 8.69 11.93
N THR A 139 -9.71 9.74 12.25
CA THR A 139 -11.07 9.92 11.74
C THR A 139 -11.03 10.78 10.46
N ARG A 140 -12.02 11.65 10.25
CA ARG A 140 -12.10 12.50 9.03
C ARG A 140 -11.12 13.67 9.03
N LEU A 141 -10.59 14.05 10.18
CA LEU A 141 -9.70 15.19 10.32
C LEU A 141 -8.24 14.76 10.27
N PRO A 142 -7.31 15.65 9.85
CA PRO A 142 -5.89 15.42 10.05
C PRO A 142 -5.60 15.09 11.52
N LYS A 143 -4.75 14.10 11.74
CA LYS A 143 -4.27 13.73 13.07
C LYS A 143 -2.82 14.16 13.20
N THR A 144 -2.54 15.06 14.14
CA THR A 144 -1.18 15.37 14.58
C THR A 144 -0.77 14.45 15.71
N TYR A 145 0.50 14.12 15.78
CA TYR A 145 1.07 13.26 16.83
C TYR A 145 2.51 13.69 17.12
N GLU A 146 3.06 13.25 18.24
CA GLU A 146 4.46 13.50 18.56
C GLU A 146 5.36 12.77 17.56
N ALA A 147 6.33 13.50 16.99
CA ALA A 147 7.25 12.91 16.03
C ALA A 147 8.09 11.81 16.70
N VAL A 148 8.22 10.68 16.00
CA VAL A 148 9.01 9.55 16.48
C VAL A 148 10.45 9.73 16.03
N THR A 149 11.39 9.52 16.94
CA THR A 149 12.81 9.46 16.57
C THR A 149 13.12 8.07 16.03
N ALA A 150 13.69 8.01 14.84
CA ALA A 150 14.11 6.73 14.27
C ALA A 150 15.21 6.11 15.13
N GLY A 151 15.14 4.79 15.31
CA GLY A 151 16.26 4.03 15.88
C GLY A 151 17.49 4.08 14.96
N SER A 152 18.62 3.58 15.47
CA SER A 152 19.88 3.49 14.70
C SER A 152 19.90 2.38 13.64
N THR A 153 18.79 1.67 13.43
CA THR A 153 18.67 0.60 12.43
C THR A 153 19.01 1.14 11.05
N GLU A 154 20.02 0.56 10.40
CA GLU A 154 20.40 0.92 9.04
C GLU A 154 19.27 0.55 8.08
N LEU A 155 18.94 1.47 7.16
CA LEU A 155 17.99 1.19 6.09
C LEU A 155 18.69 0.47 4.95
N PRO A 156 17.98 -0.37 4.18
CA PRO A 156 18.53 -0.90 2.94
C PRO A 156 18.90 0.24 1.99
N SER A 157 19.85 0.00 1.08
CA SER A 157 20.30 1.02 0.13
C SER A 157 19.18 1.40 -0.85
N LEU A 158 19.30 2.57 -1.49
CA LEU A 158 18.30 3.05 -2.44
C LEU A 158 18.07 2.07 -3.59
N GLU A 159 19.13 1.40 -4.05
CA GLU A 159 19.09 0.39 -5.12
C GLU A 159 18.35 -0.89 -4.69
N GLN A 160 18.29 -1.17 -3.38
CA GLN A 160 17.58 -2.33 -2.85
C GLN A 160 16.07 -2.07 -2.71
N ILE A 161 15.67 -0.81 -2.51
CA ILE A 161 14.27 -0.46 -2.20
C ILE A 161 13.56 0.26 -3.35
N ALA A 162 14.26 0.66 -4.40
CA ALA A 162 13.68 1.41 -5.50
C ALA A 162 14.45 1.25 -6.81
N ASP A 163 13.73 1.40 -7.92
CA ASP A 163 14.29 1.47 -9.27
C ASP A 163 13.74 2.70 -10.04
N GLY A 164 14.36 2.97 -11.19
CA GLY A 164 13.89 3.96 -12.17
C GLY A 164 13.48 5.30 -11.57
N SER A 165 12.22 5.69 -11.80
CA SER A 165 11.69 6.99 -11.33
C SER A 165 11.61 7.08 -9.80
N LEU A 166 11.38 5.98 -9.09
CA LEU A 166 11.32 5.98 -7.64
C LEU A 166 12.70 6.23 -7.04
N GLN A 167 13.72 5.54 -7.54
CA GLN A 167 15.10 5.74 -7.10
C GLN A 167 15.54 7.20 -7.32
N ASN A 168 15.24 7.77 -8.49
CA ASN A 168 15.55 9.18 -8.79
C ASN A 168 14.89 10.16 -7.82
N ASP A 169 13.63 9.94 -7.44
CA ASP A 169 12.93 10.80 -6.48
C ASP A 169 13.54 10.65 -5.07
N LEU A 170 13.90 9.44 -4.66
CA LEU A 170 14.53 9.20 -3.36
C LEU A 170 15.93 9.82 -3.26
N THR A 171 16.72 9.76 -4.34
CA THR A 171 18.02 10.46 -4.42
C THR A 171 17.85 11.98 -4.30
N GLN A 172 16.87 12.56 -5.00
CA GLN A 172 16.56 13.99 -4.87
C GLN A 172 16.12 14.37 -3.45
N ILE A 173 15.36 13.50 -2.77
CA ILE A 173 15.00 13.66 -1.35
C ILE A 173 16.25 13.63 -0.46
N GLN A 174 17.15 12.68 -0.70
CA GLN A 174 18.42 12.53 0.03
C GLN A 174 19.28 13.79 -0.08
N ASN A 175 19.37 14.35 -1.30
CA ASN A 175 20.12 15.57 -1.59
C ASN A 175 19.40 16.85 -1.12
N GLY A 176 18.16 16.74 -0.65
CA GLY A 176 17.35 17.88 -0.22
C GLY A 176 16.75 18.72 -1.35
N GLU A 177 16.76 18.22 -2.58
CA GLU A 177 16.27 18.90 -3.78
C GLU A 177 14.74 18.95 -3.83
N ILE A 178 14.07 17.89 -3.36
CA ILE A 178 12.61 17.85 -3.21
C ILE A 178 12.20 17.53 -1.77
N SER A 179 11.03 18.02 -1.37
CA SER A 179 10.54 17.94 0.02
C SER A 179 9.42 16.91 0.25
N LEU A 180 8.99 16.23 -0.81
CA LEU A 180 7.92 15.25 -0.78
C LEU A 180 8.13 14.16 -1.83
N LEU A 181 7.66 12.95 -1.52
CA LEU A 181 7.47 11.86 -2.48
C LEU A 181 5.98 11.81 -2.83
N PHE A 182 5.65 11.85 -4.12
CA PHE A 182 4.28 11.66 -4.59
C PHE A 182 4.15 10.42 -5.48
N ARG A 183 3.16 9.58 -5.20
CA ARG A 183 2.64 8.55 -6.12
C ARG A 183 1.12 8.55 -6.05
N ASP A 184 0.42 8.08 -7.07
CA ASP A 184 -1.06 8.10 -7.06
C ASP A 184 -1.65 7.27 -5.91
N SER A 185 -1.00 6.16 -5.58
CA SER A 185 -1.41 5.16 -4.58
C SER A 185 -0.21 4.42 -4.00
N PHE A 186 -0.37 3.74 -2.86
CA PHE A 186 0.70 2.96 -2.23
C PHE A 186 1.20 1.82 -3.12
N LYS A 187 0.31 1.15 -3.87
CA LYS A 187 0.72 0.12 -4.84
C LYS A 187 1.61 0.63 -5.98
N MET A 188 1.62 1.96 -6.22
CA MET A 188 2.54 2.59 -7.17
C MET A 188 3.87 3.01 -6.54
N ILE A 189 4.02 2.84 -5.21
CA ILE A 189 5.31 2.81 -4.55
C ILE A 189 5.81 1.37 -4.56
N SER A 190 5.08 0.44 -3.94
CA SER A 190 5.32 -1.00 -4.04
C SER A 190 4.09 -1.82 -3.62
N ARG A 191 3.99 -3.04 -4.14
CA ARG A 191 3.08 -4.09 -3.62
C ARG A 191 3.74 -4.95 -2.55
N ASP A 192 5.07 -4.98 -2.50
CA ASP A 192 5.82 -5.58 -1.41
C ASP A 192 5.79 -4.66 -0.18
N LEU A 193 5.39 -5.22 0.96
CA LEU A 193 5.13 -4.41 2.16
C LEU A 193 6.42 -4.00 2.88
N ASP A 194 7.46 -4.82 2.86
CA ASP A 194 8.76 -4.49 3.45
C ASP A 194 9.40 -3.33 2.65
N GLN A 195 9.38 -3.41 1.31
CA GLN A 195 9.81 -2.33 0.43
C GLN A 195 8.97 -1.06 0.59
N LEU A 196 7.64 -1.17 0.66
CA LEU A 196 6.76 -0.01 0.87
C LEU A 196 7.09 0.70 2.18
N PHE A 197 7.26 -0.06 3.26
CA PHE A 197 7.63 0.50 4.56
C PHE A 197 9.04 1.09 4.53
N ALA A 198 10.01 0.44 3.89
CA ALA A 198 11.37 0.96 3.74
C ALA A 198 11.39 2.32 3.01
N VAL A 199 10.64 2.46 1.91
CA VAL A 199 10.53 3.72 1.17
C VAL A 199 9.88 4.81 2.03
N ILE A 200 8.78 4.49 2.71
CA ILE A 200 8.10 5.47 3.58
C ILE A 200 9.04 5.88 4.73
N GLU A 201 9.68 4.92 5.39
CA GLU A 201 10.65 5.15 6.46
C GLU A 201 11.78 6.07 6.00
N PHE A 202 12.37 5.81 4.83
CA PHE A 202 13.42 6.63 4.23
C PHE A 202 12.97 8.09 4.09
N VAL A 203 11.80 8.32 3.49
CA VAL A 203 11.26 9.68 3.26
C VAL A 203 10.98 10.38 4.59
N LEU A 204 10.41 9.67 5.57
CA LEU A 204 10.08 10.23 6.87
C LEU A 204 11.32 10.54 7.72
N ARG A 205 12.39 9.70 7.64
CA ARG A 205 13.69 9.97 8.29
C ARG A 205 14.38 11.20 7.72
N ALA A 206 14.22 11.48 6.44
CA ALA A 206 14.68 12.72 5.81
C ALA A 206 13.84 13.97 6.19
N GLY A 207 12.86 13.82 7.08
CA GLY A 207 11.95 14.89 7.49
C GLY A 207 11.01 15.34 6.37
N LYS A 208 10.80 14.50 5.36
CA LYS A 208 9.97 14.78 4.18
C LYS A 208 8.60 14.12 4.32
N THR A 209 7.73 14.33 3.32
CA THR A 209 6.34 13.85 3.34
C THR A 209 6.08 12.86 2.20
N VAL A 210 5.38 11.77 2.49
CA VAL A 210 4.80 10.87 1.47
C VAL A 210 3.36 11.28 1.21
N ILE A 211 3.01 11.46 -0.07
CA ILE A 211 1.68 11.92 -0.48
C ILE A 211 1.14 10.99 -1.56
N THR A 212 -0.10 10.53 -1.35
CA THR A 212 -0.93 9.96 -2.41
C THR A 212 -2.14 10.83 -2.69
N HIS A 213 -2.95 10.45 -3.68
CA HIS A 213 -4.25 11.11 -3.85
C HIS A 213 -5.17 10.95 -2.63
N ASN A 214 -4.96 9.91 -1.83
CA ASN A 214 -5.78 9.57 -0.68
C ASN A 214 -5.12 9.83 0.67
N PHE A 215 -3.80 9.87 0.73
CA PHE A 215 -3.08 9.94 2.01
C PHE A 215 -2.02 11.04 2.02
N TYR A 216 -1.82 11.58 3.21
CA TYR A 216 -0.70 12.44 3.56
C TYR A 216 -0.02 11.81 4.76
N LEU A 217 1.28 11.54 4.68
CA LEU A 217 2.08 10.97 5.76
C LEU A 217 3.34 11.82 5.98
N SER A 218 3.49 12.36 7.19
CA SER A 218 4.72 12.99 7.68
C SER A 218 4.97 12.55 9.11
N ASN A 219 6.22 12.61 9.58
CA ASN A 219 6.53 12.33 10.97
C ASN A 219 5.95 13.42 11.89
N GLY A 220 4.77 13.15 12.46
CA GLY A 220 4.01 14.05 13.33
C GLY A 220 2.67 14.52 12.77
N MET A 221 2.31 14.14 11.54
CA MET A 221 0.95 14.34 11.04
C MET A 221 0.57 13.37 9.92
N VAL A 222 -0.65 12.82 10.02
CA VAL A 222 -1.29 12.03 8.96
C VAL A 222 -2.66 12.59 8.58
N SER A 223 -3.10 12.30 7.37
CA SER A 223 -4.43 12.64 6.90
C SER A 223 -4.94 11.65 5.86
N ARG A 224 -6.25 11.44 5.85
CA ARG A 224 -6.97 10.56 4.93
C ARG A 224 -8.04 11.33 4.15
N ARG A 225 -8.10 11.13 2.84
CA ARG A 225 -9.23 11.56 2.02
C ARG A 225 -10.45 10.70 2.32
N ASN A 226 -11.62 11.31 2.48
CA ASN A 226 -12.88 10.57 2.62
C ASN A 226 -14.00 11.18 1.74
N PRO A 227 -14.51 10.47 0.70
CA PRO A 227 -14.21 9.08 0.33
C PRO A 227 -12.85 8.92 -0.37
N LEU A 228 -12.29 7.71 -0.33
CA LEU A 228 -11.09 7.35 -1.09
C LEU A 228 -11.38 7.40 -2.61
N LEU A 229 -10.35 7.69 -3.40
CA LEU A 229 -10.33 7.58 -4.85
C LEU A 229 -9.67 6.28 -5.26
N LYS A 230 -10.23 5.64 -6.29
CA LYS A 230 -9.69 4.40 -6.85
C LYS A 230 -8.26 4.62 -7.33
N PRO A 231 -7.28 3.76 -6.98
CA PRO A 231 -5.95 3.79 -7.57
C PRO A 231 -6.01 3.82 -9.11
N ALA A 232 -5.14 4.63 -9.72
CA ALA A 232 -5.10 4.83 -11.16
C ALA A 232 -4.71 3.53 -11.86
N ALA A 233 -5.29 3.30 -13.04
CA ALA A 233 -4.86 2.23 -13.94
C ALA A 233 -3.92 2.77 -15.00
N LYS A 234 -4.09 4.04 -15.41
CA LYS A 234 -3.29 4.70 -16.45
C LYS A 234 -2.85 6.11 -16.01
N PRO A 235 -1.76 6.67 -16.57
CA PRO A 235 -1.29 8.01 -16.23
C PRO A 235 -2.35 9.12 -16.39
N SER A 236 -3.24 9.01 -17.39
CA SER A 236 -4.32 9.97 -17.61
C SER A 236 -5.36 10.00 -16.47
N ASP A 237 -5.52 8.91 -15.72
CA ASP A 237 -6.38 8.87 -14.54
C ASP A 237 -5.81 9.73 -13.40
N ILE A 238 -4.48 9.74 -13.26
CA ILE A 238 -3.75 10.51 -12.24
C ILE A 238 -4.04 12.00 -12.42
N ALA A 239 -3.91 12.51 -13.65
CA ALA A 239 -4.14 13.93 -13.96
C ALA A 239 -5.55 14.39 -13.58
N LYS A 240 -6.58 13.60 -13.91
CA LYS A 240 -7.99 13.91 -13.62
C LYS A 240 -8.29 13.97 -12.13
N LYS A 241 -7.60 13.19 -11.30
CA LYS A 241 -7.84 13.15 -9.84
C LYS A 241 -7.42 14.41 -9.11
N PHE A 242 -6.45 15.17 -9.64
CA PHE A 242 -6.04 16.44 -9.05
C PHE A 242 -7.18 17.48 -9.01
N ASP A 243 -8.16 17.37 -9.90
CA ASP A 243 -9.34 18.24 -9.92
C ASP A 243 -10.41 17.82 -8.91
N ASN A 244 -10.34 16.58 -8.44
CA ASN A 244 -11.26 16.09 -7.43
C ASN A 244 -10.80 16.53 -6.02
N LYS A 245 -11.50 17.54 -5.48
CA LYS A 245 -11.25 18.08 -4.14
C LYS A 245 -12.12 17.43 -3.05
N LYS A 246 -13.04 16.53 -3.41
CA LYS A 246 -13.99 15.92 -2.47
C LYS A 246 -13.23 15.11 -1.41
N GLY A 247 -13.52 15.36 -0.14
CA GLY A 247 -12.94 14.62 0.97
C GLY A 247 -11.52 15.00 1.36
N LEU A 248 -10.89 15.96 0.69
CA LEU A 248 -9.58 16.47 1.09
C LEU A 248 -9.68 17.43 2.27
N VAL A 249 -8.66 17.40 3.11
CA VAL A 249 -8.48 18.31 4.26
C VAL A 249 -7.29 19.24 4.02
N SER A 250 -7.24 20.38 4.71
CA SER A 250 -6.45 21.57 4.32
C SER A 250 -5.02 21.27 3.84
N ARG A 251 -4.17 20.68 4.70
CA ARG A 251 -2.75 20.47 4.37
C ARG A 251 -2.55 19.49 3.21
N HIS A 252 -3.32 18.41 3.15
CA HIS A 252 -3.29 17.45 2.04
C HIS A 252 -3.74 18.10 0.72
N LYS A 253 -4.77 18.95 0.78
CA LYS A 253 -5.26 19.73 -0.37
C LYS A 253 -4.20 20.68 -0.91
N ASP A 254 -3.51 21.40 -0.02
CA ASP A 254 -2.46 22.35 -0.42
C ASP A 254 -1.28 21.65 -1.08
N SER A 255 -0.85 20.50 -0.54
CA SER A 255 0.23 19.72 -1.15
C SER A 255 -0.17 19.16 -2.52
N LEU A 256 -1.38 18.60 -2.68
CA LEU A 256 -1.84 18.14 -4.00
C LEU A 256 -1.95 19.28 -5.01
N ARG A 257 -2.34 20.49 -4.58
CA ARG A 257 -2.35 21.68 -5.44
C ARG A 257 -0.93 22.08 -5.89
N LEU A 258 0.07 21.95 -5.01
CA LEU A 258 1.46 22.20 -5.36
C LEU A 258 1.96 21.17 -6.37
N ILE A 259 1.75 19.88 -6.08
CA ILE A 259 2.15 18.76 -6.93
C ILE A 259 1.55 18.87 -8.33
N LYS A 260 0.27 19.25 -8.45
CA LYS A 260 -0.41 19.44 -9.74
C LYS A 260 0.39 20.36 -10.68
N LYS A 261 1.04 21.41 -10.16
CA LYS A 261 1.80 22.38 -10.96
C LYS A 261 3.03 21.77 -11.64
N TYR A 262 3.57 20.68 -11.10
CA TYR A 262 4.77 20.02 -11.61
C TYR A 262 4.45 18.78 -12.44
N ILE A 263 3.35 18.08 -12.13
CA ILE A 263 3.01 16.79 -12.78
C ILE A 263 2.07 16.96 -13.97
N VAL A 264 1.15 17.93 -13.94
CA VAL A 264 0.21 18.15 -15.03
C VAL A 264 0.73 19.31 -15.89
N PRO A 265 1.19 19.05 -17.13
CA PRO A 265 1.61 20.11 -18.04
C PRO A 265 0.45 21.10 -18.22
N LYS A 266 0.74 22.40 -18.23
CA LYS A 266 -0.24 23.37 -18.70
C LYS A 266 -0.44 23.15 -20.19
N GLU A 267 -1.70 23.08 -20.64
CA GLU A 267 -1.98 23.24 -22.06
C GLU A 267 -1.37 24.59 -22.51
N PRO A 268 -0.67 24.63 -23.67
CA PRO A 268 -0.17 25.90 -24.18
C PRO A 268 -1.36 26.83 -24.38
N THR A 269 -1.29 28.01 -23.76
CA THR A 269 -2.27 29.07 -24.00
C THR A 269 -2.27 29.35 -25.49
N VAL A 270 -3.35 28.96 -26.19
CA VAL A 270 -3.56 29.43 -27.55
C VAL A 270 -3.81 30.92 -27.42
N VAL A 271 -2.81 31.71 -27.81
CA VAL A 271 -2.95 33.15 -27.96
C VAL A 271 -3.74 33.33 -29.26
N GLU A 272 -5.03 33.66 -29.14
CA GLU A 272 -5.80 34.26 -30.23
C GLU A 272 -5.46 35.75 -30.36
#